data_AF-X1V3M7-F1
#
_entry.id   AF-X1V3M7-F1
#
_cell.length_a   1.000
_cell.length_b   1.000
_cell.length_c   1.000
_cell.angle_alpha   90.00
_cell.angle_beta   90.00
_cell.angle_gamma   90.00
#
_symmetry.space_group_name_H-M   'P 1'
#
loop_
_entity.id
_entity.type
_entity.pdbx_description
1 polymer ?
#
loop_
_entity_poly.entity_id
_entity_poly.type
_entity_poly.pdbx_seq_one_letter_code
_entity_poly.pdbx_strand_id
1 'polypeptide(L)' 'MKVVIIKNYRELSSKAAQLITEQIIKKRNSVLSLATGSTPNGMYKELIRLNQK' A
#
# COMPACT_ATOMS: atom_id res chain seq x y z
N MET A 1 18.18 -0.89 -6.44
CA MET A 1 16.95 -1.73 -6.49
C MET A 1 16.79 -2.42 -5.15
N LYS A 2 15.61 -2.40 -4.52
CA LYS A 2 15.34 -3.08 -3.25
C LYS A 2 14.35 -4.21 -3.49
N VAL A 3 14.71 -5.44 -3.12
CA VAL A 3 13.84 -6.62 -3.22
C VAL A 3 13.33 -6.97 -1.83
N VAL A 4 12.03 -7.21 -1.71
CA VAL A 4 11.39 -7.64 -0.45
C VAL A 4 10.62 -8.92 -0.73
N ILE A 5 11.02 -10.02 -0.10
CA ILE A 5 10.36 -11.33 -0.24
C ILE A 5 9.29 -11.44 0.84
N ILE A 6 8.08 -11.79 0.43
CA ILE A 6 6.91 -11.80 1.30
C ILE A 6 6.22 -13.16 1.19
N LYS A 7 5.71 -13.68 2.32
CA LYS A 7 5.22 -15.06 2.41
C LYS A 7 3.91 -15.28 1.67
N ASN A 8 3.03 -14.30 1.66
CA ASN A 8 1.69 -14.44 1.08
C ASN A 8 1.06 -13.09 0.68
N TYR A 9 -0.06 -13.18 -0.04
CA TYR A 9 -0.78 -12.05 -0.59
C TYR A 9 -1.29 -11.04 0.45
N ARG A 10 -1.72 -11.51 1.63
CA ARG A 10 -2.21 -10.64 2.70
C ARG A 10 -1.09 -9.78 3.27
N GLU A 11 0.07 -10.41 3.52
CA GLU A 11 1.26 -9.70 3.99
C GLU A 11 1.77 -8.72 2.92
N LEU A 12 1.73 -9.10 1.64
CA LEU A 12 2.08 -8.20 0.53
C LEU A 12 1.20 -6.96 0.52
N SER A 13 -0.12 -7.17 0.64
CA SER A 13 -1.12 -6.10 0.63
C SER A 13 -0.93 -5.13 1.79
N SER A 14 -0.74 -5.66 3.01
CA SER A 14 -0.47 -4.86 4.20
C SER A 14 0.84 -4.07 4.07
N LYS A 15 1.90 -4.73 3.59
CA LYS A 15 3.20 -4.06 3.44
C LYS A 15 3.17 -2.96 2.40
N ALA A 16 2.49 -3.18 1.27
CA ALA A 16 2.31 -2.16 0.24
C ALA A 16 1.51 -0.96 0.77
N ALA A 17 0.43 -1.21 1.53
CA ALA A 17 -0.37 -0.14 2.14
C ALA A 17 0.44 0.69 3.15
N GLN A 18 1.28 0.04 3.96
CA GLN A 18 2.20 0.73 4.87
C GLN A 18 3.17 1.65 4.12
N LEU A 19 3.79 1.18 3.03
CA LEU A 19 4.73 2.00 2.24
C LEU A 19 4.04 3.23 1.64
N ILE A 20 2.82 3.09 1.13
CA ILE A 20 2.04 4.22 0.61
C ILE A 20 1.68 5.19 1.73
N THR A 21 1.26 4.67 2.89
CA THR A 21 0.92 5.48 4.07
C THR A 21 2.13 6.28 4.57
N GLU A 22 3.31 5.63 4.68
CA GLU A 22 4.57 6.28 5.04
C GLU A 22 4.91 7.41 4.05
N GLN A 23 4.71 7.19 2.75
CA GLN A 23 4.94 8.22 1.73
C GLN A 23 3.98 9.41 1.88
N ILE A 24 2.69 9.17 2.12
CA ILE A 24 1.69 10.23 2.34
C ILE A 24 2.01 11.03 3.60
N ILE A 25 2.40 10.36 4.69
CA ILE A 25 2.79 11.03 5.94
C ILE A 25 4.04 11.88 5.71
N LYS A 26 5.06 11.33 5.03
CA LYS A 26 6.31 12.03 4.74
C LYS A 26 6.11 13.23 3.82
N LYS A 27 5.20 13.14 2.86
CA LYS A 27 4.85 14.22 1.93
C LYS A 27 3.34 14.18 1.63
N ARG A 28 2.58 15.01 2.33
CA ARG A 28 1.11 15.06 2.24
C ARG A 28 0.58 15.46 0.85
N ASN A 29 1.37 16.21 0.07
CA ASN A 29 1.07 16.58 -1.31
C ASN A 29 1.77 15.66 -2.33
N SER A 30 1.96 14.38 -2.00
CA SER A 30 2.50 13.39 -2.95
C SER A 30 1.53 13.20 -4.12
N VAL A 31 2.07 13.27 -5.34
CA VAL A 31 1.34 12.85 -6.55
C VAL A 31 1.54 11.34 -6.69
N LEU A 32 0.47 10.57 -6.61
CA LEU A 32 0.49 9.10 -6.66
C LEU A 32 -0.24 8.62 -7.92
N SER A 33 0.47 7.92 -8.80
CA SER A 33 -0.16 7.12 -9.85
C SER A 33 -0.48 5.74 -9.30
N LEU A 34 -1.74 5.34 -9.38
CA LEU A 34 -2.27 4.12 -8.79
C LEU A 34 -2.63 3.10 -9.88
N ALA A 35 -2.33 1.82 -9.62
CA ALA A 35 -2.55 0.74 -10.58
C ALA A 35 -3.91 0.05 -10.40
N THR A 36 -4.45 -0.55 -11.45
CA THR A 36 -5.63 -1.42 -11.38
C THR A 36 -5.24 -2.90 -11.34
N GLY A 37 -6.22 -3.80 -11.35
CA GLY A 37 -6.02 -5.25 -11.39
C GLY A 37 -6.17 -5.92 -10.02
N SER A 38 -6.03 -7.24 -9.99
CA SER A 38 -6.26 -8.04 -8.78
C SER A 38 -5.19 -7.82 -7.71
N THR A 39 -3.94 -7.60 -8.09
CA THR A 39 -2.80 -7.43 -7.17
C THR A 39 -2.94 -6.22 -6.22
N PRO A 40 -3.27 -5.00 -6.70
CA PRO A 40 -3.40 -3.85 -5.80
C PRO A 40 -4.72 -3.82 -5.00
N ASN A 41 -5.69 -4.68 -5.30
CA ASN A 41 -6.99 -4.70 -4.58
C ASN A 41 -6.82 -4.90 -3.07
N GLY A 42 -5.92 -5.78 -2.65
CA GLY A 42 -5.66 -6.01 -1.23
C GLY A 42 -5.02 -4.81 -0.56
N MET A 43 -4.08 -4.13 -1.24
CA MET A 43 -3.47 -2.90 -0.76
C MET A 43 -4.52 -1.80 -0.56
N TYR A 44 -5.45 -1.61 -1.50
CA TYR A 44 -6.51 -0.61 -1.35
C TYR A 44 -7.44 -0.92 -0.18
N LYS A 45 -7.80 -2.18 0.04
CA LYS A 45 -8.59 -2.59 1.22
C LYS A 45 -7.88 -2.26 2.53
N GLU A 46 -6.57 -2.51 2.62
CA GLU A 46 -5.79 -2.17 3.81
C GLU A 46 -5.65 -0.65 4.00
N LEU A 47 -5.46 0.12 2.92
CA LEU A 47 -5.45 1.58 2.99
C LEU A 47 -6.78 2.14 3.51
N ILE A 48 -7.91 1.61 3.03
CA ILE A 48 -9.24 1.99 3.52
C ILE A 48 -9.36 1.66 5.02
N ARG A 49 -8.99 0.44 5.42
CA ARG A 49 -9.02 0.00 6.83
C ARG A 49 -8.19 0.89 7.76
N LEU A 50 -7.04 1.39 7.30
CA LEU A 50 -6.18 2.27 8.09
C LEU A 50 -6.74 3.69 8.24
N ASN A 51 -7.56 4.15 7.30
CA ASN A 51 -8.14 5.50 7.29
C ASN A 51 -9.54 5.57 7.91
N GLN A 52 -10.25 4.44 8.05
CA GLN A 52 -11.53 4.39 8.75
C GLN A 52 -11.29 4.23 10.26
N LYS A 53 -11.32 5.36 10.98
CA LYS A 53 -11.47 5.45 12.43
C LYS A 53 -12.72 6.24 12.77
#